data_AF-A0A2V8H1H9-F1
#
_entry.id   AF-A0A2V8H1H9-F1
#
_cell.length_a   1.000
_cell.length_b   1.000
_cell.length_c   1.000
_cell.angle_alpha   90.00
_cell.angle_beta   90.00
_cell.angle_gamma   90.00
#
_symmetry.space_group_name_H-M   'P 1'
#
loop_
_entity.id
_entity.type
_entity.pdbx_description
1 polymer ?
#
loop_
_entity_poly.entity_id
_entity_poly.type
_entity_poly.pdbx_seq_one_letter_code
_entity_poly.pdbx_strand_id
1 'polypeptide(L)'
;MPKLFVAALLALGIMIPLRAASTDTAMLKRISSRVDDHAGVISIEASDPVPYVASQPDPMTFVIEMRDVLAVGFADNFTRDPRVPITGVHVENARAFDGASIARVSVALAQPPASSAALVRPPPFAISGSSVVARRRRSR
;
A
#
# COMPACT_ATOMS: atom_id res chain seq x y z
N MET A 1 52.04 11.99 -31.93
CA MET A 1 51.42 10.99 -31.03
C MET A 1 51.40 11.53 -29.61
N PRO A 2 50.21 11.82 -29.06
CA PRO A 2 49.94 11.52 -27.66
C PRO A 2 48.66 10.67 -27.55
N LYS A 3 48.75 9.59 -26.76
CA LYS A 3 47.64 8.69 -26.43
C LYS A 3 46.96 9.25 -25.18
N LEU A 4 45.74 9.77 -25.31
CA LEU A 4 44.91 10.13 -24.15
C LEU A 4 44.01 8.96 -23.81
N PHE A 5 44.29 8.36 -22.65
CA PHE A 5 43.47 7.36 -21.98
C PHE A 5 42.13 7.99 -21.56
N VAL A 6 41.03 7.52 -22.14
CA VAL A 6 39.69 7.80 -21.63
C VAL A 6 39.36 6.75 -20.58
N ALA A 7 39.26 7.20 -19.32
CA ALA A 7 38.84 6.39 -18.19
C ALA A 7 37.34 6.04 -18.32
N ALA A 8 37.03 4.75 -18.35
CA ALA A 8 35.66 4.25 -18.29
C ALA A 8 35.12 4.36 -16.85
N LEU A 9 34.06 5.15 -16.65
CA LEU A 9 33.29 5.16 -15.41
C LEU A 9 32.47 3.86 -15.33
N LEU A 10 32.84 2.98 -14.41
CA LEU A 10 32.05 1.80 -14.07
C LEU A 10 30.90 2.23 -13.15
N ALA A 11 29.69 2.36 -13.69
CA ALA A 11 28.48 2.56 -12.89
C ALA A 11 28.12 1.26 -12.18
N LEU A 12 28.43 1.18 -10.88
CA LEU A 12 28.06 0.07 -10.01
C LEU A 12 26.55 0.17 -9.70
N GLY A 13 25.74 -0.52 -10.49
CA GLY A 13 24.31 -0.67 -10.23
C GLY A 13 24.08 -1.46 -8.95
N ILE A 14 23.47 -0.83 -7.95
CA ILE A 14 23.00 -1.49 -6.73
C ILE A 14 21.83 -2.39 -7.15
N MET A 15 22.07 -3.69 -7.28
CA MET A 15 21.00 -4.69 -7.41
C MET A 15 20.27 -4.76 -6.06
N ILE A 16 19.14 -4.09 -5.96
CA ILE A 16 18.16 -4.34 -4.89
C ILE A 16 17.56 -5.72 -5.20
N PRO A 17 17.68 -6.73 -4.32
CA PRO A 17 17.01 -7.99 -4.54
C PRO A 17 15.50 -7.74 -4.50
N LEU A 18 14.86 -7.83 -5.66
CA LEU A 18 13.41 -7.94 -5.75
C LEU A 18 13.07 -9.29 -5.11
N ARG A 19 12.63 -9.27 -3.84
CA ARG A 19 12.10 -10.49 -3.21
C ARG A 19 10.91 -10.95 -4.06
N ALA A 20 11.02 -12.14 -4.63
CA ALA A 20 9.91 -12.81 -5.27
C ALA A 20 8.75 -12.84 -4.28
N ALA A 21 7.59 -12.30 -4.69
CA ALA A 21 6.34 -12.51 -3.97
C ALA A 21 6.14 -14.03 -3.87
N SER A 22 6.09 -14.55 -2.65
CA SER A 22 5.62 -15.92 -2.45
C SER A 22 4.24 -16.02 -3.06
N THR A 23 3.95 -17.10 -3.79
CA THR A 23 2.60 -17.42 -4.32
C THR A 23 1.61 -17.75 -3.20
N ASP A 24 1.96 -17.43 -1.95
CA ASP A 24 1.11 -17.58 -0.79
C ASP A 24 0.17 -16.39 -0.74
N THR A 25 -1.12 -16.68 -0.74
CA THR A 25 -2.15 -15.65 -0.69
C THR A 25 -2.17 -15.04 0.70
N ALA A 26 -1.90 -13.73 0.79
CA ALA A 26 -1.90 -13.03 2.07
C ALA A 26 -3.32 -12.84 2.60
N MET A 27 -3.44 -12.63 3.91
CA MET A 27 -4.72 -12.39 4.57
C MET A 27 -4.84 -10.95 5.02
N LEU A 28 -5.98 -10.30 4.71
CA LEU A 28 -6.32 -9.00 5.27
C LEU A 28 -6.55 -9.15 6.78
N LYS A 29 -5.80 -8.39 7.58
CA LYS A 29 -5.83 -8.47 9.04
C LYS A 29 -6.68 -7.38 9.66
N ARG A 30 -6.47 -6.13 9.23
CA ARG A 30 -7.01 -4.97 9.93
C ARG A 30 -7.06 -3.75 9.03
N ILE A 31 -8.10 -2.95 9.22
CA ILE A 31 -8.18 -1.59 8.68
C ILE A 31 -8.45 -0.64 9.85
N SER A 32 -7.69 0.45 9.92
CA SER A 32 -7.91 1.51 10.92
C SER A 32 -7.65 2.88 10.33
N SER A 33 -8.33 3.89 10.87
CA SER A 33 -8.01 5.29 10.60
C SER A 33 -7.42 5.97 11.83
N ARG A 34 -6.54 6.94 11.61
CA ARG A 34 -6.01 7.84 12.63
C ARG A 34 -5.74 9.22 12.04
N VAL A 35 -5.52 10.21 12.89
CA VAL A 35 -5.01 11.53 12.47
C VAL A 35 -3.48 11.52 12.62
N ASP A 36 -2.77 12.09 11.64
CA ASP A 36 -1.32 12.24 11.62
C ASP A 36 -0.97 13.63 11.05
N ASP A 37 -0.26 14.48 11.78
CA ASP A 37 0.23 15.81 11.35
C ASP A 37 -0.67 16.56 10.33
N HIS A 38 -1.96 16.69 10.63
CA HIS A 38 -3.03 17.35 9.84
C HIS A 38 -3.68 16.56 8.70
N ALA A 39 -3.29 15.31 8.47
CA ALA A 39 -3.91 14.40 7.52
C ALA A 39 -4.63 13.24 8.23
N GLY A 40 -5.79 12.84 7.70
CA GLY A 40 -6.33 11.52 8.03
C GLY A 40 -5.44 10.45 7.39
N VAL A 41 -5.13 9.38 8.11
CA VAL A 41 -4.29 8.27 7.68
C VAL A 41 -5.07 6.96 7.81
N ILE A 42 -5.08 6.16 6.75
CA ILE A 42 -5.62 4.79 6.77
C ILE A 42 -4.46 3.80 6.81
N SER A 43 -4.48 2.93 7.81
CA SER A 43 -3.59 1.77 7.87
C SER A 43 -4.36 0.53 7.43
N ILE A 44 -3.83 -0.17 6.43
CA ILE A 44 -4.33 -1.44 5.93
C ILE A 44 -3.23 -2.46 6.18
N GLU A 45 -3.56 -3.51 6.94
CA GLU A 45 -2.60 -4.50 7.41
C GLU A 45 -2.89 -5.86 6.81
N ALA A 46 -1.89 -6.50 6.23
CA ALA A 46 -1.94 -7.85 5.67
C ALA A 46 -0.94 -8.77 6.40
N SER A 47 -1.08 -10.08 6.26
CA SER A 47 -0.15 -11.06 6.85
C SER A 47 1.28 -10.92 6.32
N ASP A 48 1.41 -10.49 5.06
CA ASP A 48 2.66 -10.40 4.31
C ASP A 48 2.69 -9.11 3.49
N PRO A 49 3.87 -8.62 3.06
CA PRO A 49 3.94 -7.51 2.11
C PRO A 49 3.21 -7.85 0.81
N VAL A 50 2.30 -6.98 0.38
CA VAL A 50 1.43 -7.21 -0.78
C VAL A 50 1.56 -6.08 -1.81
N PRO A 51 1.53 -6.39 -3.11
CA PRO A 51 1.39 -5.39 -4.14
C PRO A 51 -0.02 -4.80 -4.12
N TYR A 52 -0.12 -3.48 -4.33
CA TYR A 52 -1.40 -2.79 -4.37
C TYR A 52 -1.44 -1.70 -5.44
N VAL A 53 -2.65 -1.37 -5.88
CA VAL A 53 -2.95 -0.23 -6.74
C VAL A 53 -3.96 0.65 -6.02
N ALA A 54 -3.71 1.95 -5.94
CA ALA A 54 -4.65 2.92 -5.41
C ALA A 54 -5.17 3.80 -6.55
N SER A 55 -6.47 4.03 -6.56
CA SER A 55 -7.16 4.88 -7.54
C SER A 55 -8.25 5.71 -6.86
N GLN A 56 -8.67 6.77 -7.52
CA GLN A 56 -9.78 7.61 -7.09
C GLN A 56 -10.80 7.69 -8.25
N PRO A 57 -11.76 6.75 -8.33
CA PRO A 57 -12.72 6.71 -9.43
C PRO A 57 -13.67 7.92 -9.44
N ASP A 58 -13.92 8.50 -8.27
CA ASP A 58 -14.72 9.71 -8.10
C ASP A 58 -14.18 10.56 -6.94
N PRO A 59 -14.57 11.85 -6.82
CA PRO A 59 -14.02 12.75 -5.81
C PRO A 59 -14.22 12.31 -4.35
N MET A 60 -15.18 11.43 -4.06
CA MET A 60 -15.57 11.01 -2.72
C MET A 60 -15.20 9.56 -2.39
N THR A 61 -14.63 8.82 -3.34
CA THR A 61 -14.26 7.42 -3.16
C THR A 61 -12.80 7.19 -3.51
N PHE A 62 -12.03 6.60 -2.60
CA PHE A 62 -10.74 6.00 -2.91
C PHE A 62 -10.88 4.48 -2.96
N VAL A 63 -10.23 3.84 -3.94
CA VAL A 63 -10.20 2.38 -4.05
C VAL A 63 -8.75 1.92 -3.95
N ILE A 64 -8.51 0.92 -3.12
CA ILE A 64 -7.23 0.23 -2.98
C ILE A 64 -7.46 -1.23 -3.34
N GLU A 65 -6.82 -1.71 -4.40
CA GLU A 65 -6.85 -3.10 -4.81
C GLU A 65 -5.54 -3.76 -4.39
N MET A 66 -5.62 -4.73 -3.49
CA MET A 66 -4.47 -5.53 -3.05
C MET A 66 -4.53 -6.88 -3.75
N ARG A 67 -3.47 -7.21 -4.49
CA ARG A 67 -3.40 -8.45 -5.28
C ARG A 67 -2.80 -9.57 -4.45
N ASP A 68 -3.28 -10.79 -4.71
CA ASP A 68 -2.96 -12.01 -3.96
C ASP A 68 -3.32 -11.88 -2.47
N VAL A 69 -4.44 -11.22 -2.19
CA VAL A 69 -4.98 -11.03 -0.83
C VAL A 69 -6.41 -11.56 -0.73
N LEU A 70 -6.70 -12.26 0.36
CA LEU A 70 -8.04 -12.65 0.76
C LEU A 70 -8.49 -11.89 2.01
N ALA A 71 -9.75 -11.47 2.02
CA ALA A 71 -10.46 -10.90 3.16
C ALA A 71 -11.49 -11.88 3.74
N VAL A 72 -11.32 -13.19 3.52
CA VAL A 72 -12.21 -14.21 4.08
C VAL A 72 -12.10 -14.21 5.60
N GLY A 73 -13.24 -14.06 6.29
CA GLY A 73 -13.27 -13.97 7.76
C GLY A 73 -12.76 -12.64 8.31
N PHE A 74 -12.51 -11.64 7.47
CA PHE A 74 -12.25 -10.28 7.93
C PHE A 74 -13.49 -9.73 8.63
N ALA A 75 -13.38 -9.47 9.93
CA ALA A 75 -14.40 -8.77 10.69
C ALA A 75 -14.15 -7.28 10.57
N ASP A 76 -15.07 -6.56 9.91
CA ASP A 76 -15.00 -5.11 9.81
C ASP A 76 -15.24 -4.48 11.18
N ASN A 77 -14.14 -4.16 11.86
CA ASN A 77 -14.12 -3.40 13.11
C ASN A 77 -13.74 -1.93 12.86
N PHE A 78 -13.92 -1.43 11.63
CA PHE A 78 -13.63 -0.04 11.32
C PHE A 78 -14.50 0.87 12.19
N THR A 79 -13.85 1.63 13.07
CA THR A 79 -14.50 2.67 13.86
C THR A 79 -14.17 4.02 13.24
N ARG A 80 -15.20 4.76 12.87
CA ARG A 80 -15.06 6.11 12.33
C ARG A 80 -14.45 7.04 13.39
N ASP A 81 -13.31 7.65 13.08
CA ASP A 81 -12.79 8.79 13.84
C ASP A 81 -13.41 10.08 13.26
N PRO A 82 -14.17 10.88 14.04
CA PRO A 82 -14.82 12.09 13.53
C PRO A 82 -13.82 13.17 13.06
N ARG A 83 -12.54 13.04 13.42
CA ARG A 83 -11.47 13.98 13.06
C ARG A 83 -10.85 13.68 11.69
N VAL A 84 -11.11 12.50 11.11
CA VAL A 84 -10.65 12.14 9.76
C VAL A 84 -11.80 12.31 8.76
N PRO A 85 -11.52 12.74 7.52
CA PRO A 85 -12.56 12.92 6.50
C PRO A 85 -13.01 11.59 5.87
N ILE A 86 -13.06 10.50 6.64
CA ILE A 86 -13.48 9.16 6.19
C ILE A 86 -14.85 8.87 6.79
N THR A 87 -15.81 8.53 5.93
CA THR A 87 -17.20 8.22 6.32
C THR A 87 -17.45 6.72 6.44
N GLY A 88 -16.66 5.90 5.73
CA GLY A 88 -16.75 4.45 5.82
C GLY A 88 -15.66 3.74 5.03
N VAL A 89 -15.53 2.44 5.31
CA VAL A 89 -14.68 1.52 4.55
C VAL A 89 -15.53 0.31 4.18
N HIS A 90 -15.37 -0.18 2.96
CA HIS A 90 -15.99 -1.41 2.48
C HIS A 90 -14.92 -2.32 1.90
N VAL A 91 -15.00 -3.61 2.18
CA VAL A 91 -14.05 -4.62 1.72
C VAL A 91 -14.78 -5.68 0.91
N GLU A 92 -14.27 -5.93 -0.30
CA GLU A 92 -14.77 -6.93 -1.23
C GLU A 92 -13.65 -7.91 -1.60
N ASN A 93 -13.97 -9.20 -1.75
CA ASN A 93 -13.10 -10.16 -2.42
C ASN A 93 -13.48 -10.23 -3.91
N ALA A 94 -12.54 -9.92 -4.79
CA ALA A 94 -12.69 -9.92 -6.23
C ALA A 94 -11.63 -10.82 -6.89
N ARG A 95 -11.70 -10.94 -8.22
CA ARG A 95 -10.63 -11.53 -9.02
C ARG A 95 -10.14 -10.55 -10.08
N ALA A 96 -8.83 -10.55 -10.27
CA ALA A 96 -8.16 -9.89 -11.38
C ALA A 96 -8.46 -10.61 -12.70
N PHE A 97 -8.18 -9.94 -13.82
CA PHE A 97 -8.36 -10.51 -15.16
C PHE A 97 -7.50 -11.78 -15.41
N ASP A 98 -6.32 -11.85 -14.80
CA ASP A 98 -5.43 -13.02 -14.85
C ASP A 98 -5.77 -14.09 -13.80
N GLY A 99 -6.88 -13.93 -13.07
CA GLY A 99 -7.37 -14.91 -12.11
C GLY A 99 -6.83 -14.77 -10.69
N ALA A 100 -5.90 -13.84 -10.43
CA ALA A 100 -5.40 -13.55 -9.09
C ALA A 100 -6.52 -13.08 -8.14
N SER A 101 -6.44 -13.48 -6.87
CA SER A 101 -7.34 -12.97 -5.83
C SER A 101 -7.05 -11.49 -5.58
N ILE A 102 -8.09 -10.68 -5.43
CA ILE A 102 -7.97 -9.27 -5.05
C ILE A 102 -8.82 -9.01 -3.81
N ALA A 103 -8.22 -8.39 -2.79
CA ALA A 103 -8.99 -7.69 -1.77
C ALA A 103 -9.13 -6.23 -2.18
N ARG A 104 -10.35 -5.80 -2.50
CA ARG A 104 -10.68 -4.42 -2.87
C ARG A 104 -11.20 -3.69 -1.65
N VAL A 105 -10.53 -2.60 -1.28
CA VAL A 105 -10.92 -1.73 -0.19
C VAL A 105 -11.42 -0.41 -0.78
N SER A 106 -12.71 -0.14 -0.61
CA SER A 106 -13.33 1.12 -0.99
C SER A 106 -13.47 2.01 0.23
N VAL A 107 -12.94 3.22 0.17
CA VAL A 107 -12.94 4.21 1.24
C VAL A 107 -13.84 5.36 0.83
N ALA A 108 -14.90 5.58 1.59
CA ALA A 108 -15.79 6.71 1.41
C ALA A 108 -15.28 7.93 2.19
N LEU A 109 -15.29 9.09 1.55
CA LEU A 109 -14.84 10.36 2.12
C LEU A 109 -16.01 11.30 2.43
N ALA A 110 -15.80 12.18 3.41
CA ALA A 110 -16.75 13.24 3.76
C ALA A 110 -16.66 14.44 2.81
N GLN A 111 -15.51 14.64 2.19
CA GLN A 111 -15.20 15.74 1.28
C GLN A 111 -14.09 15.31 0.33
N PRO A 112 -13.94 15.97 -0.83
CA PRO A 112 -12.84 15.68 -1.73
C PRO A 112 -11.49 15.92 -1.04
N PRO A 113 -10.46 15.13 -1.36
CA PRO A 113 -9.14 15.34 -0.81
C PRO A 113 -8.59 16.70 -1.25
N ALA A 114 -7.91 17.40 -0.33
CA ALA A 114 -7.37 18.75 -0.57
C ALA A 114 -6.21 18.81 -1.60
N SER A 115 -5.96 17.75 -2.38
CA SER A 115 -4.91 17.68 -3.39
C SER A 115 -5.29 16.70 -4.49
N SER A 116 -5.79 17.22 -5.63
CA SER A 116 -5.96 16.48 -6.87
C SER A 116 -4.88 16.92 -7.86
N ALA A 117 -3.74 16.24 -7.84
CA ALA A 117 -2.71 16.37 -8.86
C ALA A 117 -2.24 14.97 -9.22
N ALA A 118 -2.70 14.49 -10.38
CA ALA A 118 -2.36 13.22 -10.98
C ALA A 118 -0.84 13.15 -11.26
N LEU A 119 -0.07 12.67 -10.29
CA LEU A 119 1.30 12.24 -10.52
C LEU A 119 1.70 11.42 -9.31
N VAL A 120 1.71 10.08 -9.41
CA VAL A 120 2.45 9.13 -8.55
C VAL A 120 2.78 9.68 -7.15
N ARG A 121 1.75 10.07 -6.40
CA ARG A 121 1.89 10.52 -5.02
C ARG A 121 1.00 9.60 -4.19
N PRO A 122 1.47 9.17 -3.02
CA PRO A 122 0.61 8.43 -2.10
C PRO A 122 -0.65 9.25 -1.83
N PRO A 123 -1.79 8.60 -1.53
CA PRO A 123 -3.01 9.31 -1.17
C PRO A 123 -2.74 10.35 -0.08
N PRO A 124 -3.62 11.35 0.13
CA PRO A 124 -3.46 12.31 1.23
C PRO A 124 -3.43 11.63 2.61
N PHE A 125 -3.72 10.31 2.67
CA PHE A 125 -3.45 9.40 3.76
C PHE A 125 -2.23 8.51 3.45
N ALA A 126 -1.30 8.37 4.39
CA ALA A 126 -0.18 7.43 4.25
C ALA A 126 -0.67 5.97 4.39
N ILE A 127 -0.49 5.13 3.37
CA ILE A 127 -0.73 3.68 3.50
C ILE A 127 0.50 3.07 4.18
N SER A 128 0.43 2.83 5.50
CA SER A 128 1.49 2.13 6.22
C SER A 128 1.33 0.61 6.04
N GLY A 129 1.93 0.08 4.97
CA GLY A 129 2.16 -1.36 4.83
C GLY A 129 3.21 -1.79 5.85
N SER A 130 2.78 -2.29 7.00
CA SER A 130 3.72 -2.75 8.04
C SER A 130 4.27 -4.13 7.69
N SER A 131 5.53 -4.17 7.27
CA SER A 131 6.41 -5.31 7.53
C SER A 131 7.83 -4.77 7.75
N VAL A 132 8.37 -4.96 8.97
CA VAL A 132 9.69 -5.55 9.28
C VAL A 132 9.96 -5.37 10.78
N VAL A 133 9.98 -6.47 11.55
CA VAL A 133 10.93 -6.66 12.65
C VAL A 133 11.55 -8.05 12.49
N ALA A 134 12.55 -8.16 11.61
CA ALA A 134 13.48 -9.29 11.66
C ALA A 134 14.44 -9.04 12.82
N ARG A 135 14.17 -9.71 13.95
CA ARG A 135 14.98 -9.68 15.17
C ARG A 135 16.42 -10.13 14.83
N ARG A 136 17.36 -9.19 14.84
CA ARG A 136 18.80 -9.48 14.69
C ARG A 136 19.25 -10.32 15.90
N ARG A 137 19.30 -11.65 15.77
CA ARG A 137 20.04 -12.49 16.72
C ARG A 137 21.52 -12.10 16.61
N ARG A 138 22.03 -11.33 17.57
CA ARG A 138 23.45 -11.37 17.90
C ARG A 138 23.70 -12.77 18.49
N SER A 139 24.33 -13.65 17.72
CA SER A 139 25.11 -14.72 18.33
C SER A 139 26.43 -14.12 18.80
N ARG A 140 26.82 -14.51 20.01
CA ARG A 140 28.12 -14.24 20.63
C ARG A 140 29.25 -14.80 19.79
#